data_AF-A0A1V6QVN7-F1
#
_entry.id   AF-A0A1V6QVN7-F1
#
_cell.length_a   1.000
_cell.length_b   1.000
_cell.length_c   1.000
_cell.angle_alpha   90.00
_cell.angle_beta   90.00
_cell.angle_gamma   90.00
#
_symmetry.space_group_name_H-M   'P 1'
#
loop_
_entity.id
_entity.type
_entity.pdbx_description
1 polymer ?
#
loop_
_entity_poly.entity_id
_entity_poly.type
_entity_poly.pdbx_seq_one_letter_code
_entity_poly.pdbx_strand_id
1 'polypeptide(L)'
;MPPIRSRSSKDSTEQEGRILLAIQDFKNEKFSSIREAARCFKVPEATLRRRLRGVQNRAILRANSHKLTELEEQSLEKWILSMDLRGAAPRPATVREMANLLLEKRGSSPVLSVGENWVTKFVKRRPLLSSRFSKRYNYERAK
;
A
#
# COMPACT_ATOMS: atom_id res chain seq x y z
N MET A 1 -7.42 28.76 15.36
CA MET A 1 -6.08 28.45 14.80
C MET A 1 -6.28 27.96 13.37
N PRO A 2 -5.57 28.49 12.36
CA PRO A 2 -5.62 27.95 11.01
C PRO A 2 -4.91 26.58 10.97
N PRO A 3 -5.37 25.63 10.14
CA PRO A 3 -4.72 24.33 10.02
C PRO A 3 -3.33 24.50 9.38
N ILE A 4 -2.33 23.82 9.96
CA ILE A 4 -0.99 23.71 9.38
C ILE A 4 -1.14 23.08 8.00
N ARG A 5 -0.83 23.83 6.94
CA ARG A 5 -0.89 23.33 5.56
C ARG A 5 0.03 22.12 5.44
N SER A 6 -0.50 20.98 5.02
CA SER A 6 0.31 19.81 4.67
C SER A 6 1.25 20.19 3.53
N ARG A 7 2.53 19.78 3.62
CA ARG A 7 3.49 19.90 2.51
C ARG A 7 2.91 19.26 1.25
N SER A 8 3.20 19.85 0.09
CA SER A 8 2.69 19.31 -1.17
C SER A 8 3.30 17.92 -1.44
N SER A 9 2.56 17.07 -2.14
CA SER A 9 3.04 15.73 -2.52
C SER A 9 4.34 15.79 -3.33
N LYS A 10 4.53 16.85 -4.14
CA LYS A 10 5.73 17.08 -4.96
C LYS A 10 6.95 17.35 -4.09
N ASP A 11 6.80 18.19 -3.06
CA ASP A 11 7.88 18.50 -2.12
C ASP A 11 8.34 17.24 -1.36
N SER A 12 7.41 16.34 -1.03
CA SER A 12 7.74 15.08 -0.35
C SER A 12 8.53 14.13 -1.24
N THR A 13 8.21 14.02 -2.53
CA THR A 13 8.96 13.17 -3.46
C THR A 13 10.37 13.69 -3.71
N GLU A 14 10.51 15.01 -3.88
CA GLU A 14 11.82 15.65 -4.06
C GLU A 14 12.69 15.51 -2.82
N GLN A 15 12.10 15.68 -1.62
CA GLN A 15 12.81 15.50 -0.36
C GLN A 15 13.34 14.06 -0.21
N GLU A 16 12.55 13.06 -0.59
CA GLU A 16 12.98 11.65 -0.54
C GLU A 16 14.08 11.35 -1.55
N GLY A 17 14.02 11.94 -2.75
CA GLY A 17 15.12 11.85 -3.73
C GLY A 17 16.44 12.37 -3.17
N ARG A 18 16.42 13.54 -2.52
CA ARG A 18 17.62 14.11 -1.86
C ARG A 18 18.14 13.24 -0.73
N ILE A 19 17.24 12.60 0.04
CA ILE A 19 17.65 11.68 1.11
C ILE A 19 18.34 10.45 0.53
N LEU A 20 17.84 9.89 -0.58
CA LEU A 20 18.47 8.73 -1.23
C LEU A 20 19.88 9.06 -1.75
N LEU A 21 20.05 10.23 -2.39
CA LEU A 21 21.35 10.72 -2.81
C LEU A 21 22.31 10.92 -1.62
N ALA A 22 21.82 11.51 -0.53
CA ALA A 22 22.62 11.68 0.69
C ALA A 22 23.06 10.34 1.31
N ILE A 23 22.20 9.31 1.27
CA ILE A 23 22.55 7.97 1.74
C ILE A 23 23.61 7.34 0.83
N GLN A 24 23.45 7.47 -0.48
CA GLN A 24 24.40 6.92 -1.45
C GLN A 24 25.78 7.56 -1.27
N ASP A 25 25.85 8.88 -1.20
CA ASP A 25 27.11 9.60 -1.03
C ASP A 25 27.76 9.39 0.35
N PHE A 26 26.95 9.22 1.40
CA PHE A 26 27.45 8.82 2.72
C PHE A 26 28.03 7.39 2.71
N LYS A 27 27.39 6.46 2.01
CA LYS A 27 27.92 5.08 1.83
C LYS A 27 29.18 5.03 0.98
N ASN A 28 29.33 5.96 0.04
CA ASN A 28 30.53 6.14 -0.78
C ASN A 28 31.64 6.91 -0.05
N GLU A 29 31.51 7.11 1.28
CA GLU A 29 32.49 7.80 2.14
C GLU A 29 32.84 9.23 1.70
N LYS A 30 31.98 9.89 0.90
CA LYS A 30 32.20 11.28 0.46
C LYS A 30 32.04 12.30 1.58
N PHE A 31 31.43 11.92 2.69
CA PHE A 31 31.18 12.78 3.85
C PHE A 31 31.62 12.07 5.12
N SER A 32 32.31 12.80 6.00
CA SER A 32 32.79 12.24 7.27
C SER A 32 31.69 12.13 8.32
N SER A 33 30.57 12.84 8.15
CA SER A 33 29.46 12.80 9.10
C SER A 33 28.07 12.85 8.45
N ILE A 34 27.08 12.24 9.13
CA ILE A 34 25.67 12.31 8.74
C ILE A 34 25.17 13.76 8.72
N ARG A 35 25.66 14.59 9.66
CA ARG A 35 25.26 16.01 9.78
C ARG A 35 25.74 16.83 8.58
N GLU A 36 26.94 16.56 8.08
CA GLU A 36 27.51 17.21 6.91
C GLU A 36 26.74 16.85 5.64
N ALA A 37 26.50 15.55 5.41
CA ALA A 37 25.67 15.08 4.31
C ALA A 37 24.27 15.72 4.37
N ALA A 38 23.63 15.75 5.55
CA ALA A 38 22.31 16.37 5.71
C ALA A 38 22.31 17.86 5.34
N ARG A 39 23.36 18.60 5.71
CA ARG A 39 23.50 20.02 5.37
C ARG A 39 23.72 20.23 3.86
N CYS A 40 24.58 19.43 3.24
CA CYS A 40 24.86 19.51 1.79
C CYS A 40 23.59 19.27 0.96
N PHE A 41 22.83 18.23 1.31
CA PHE A 41 21.59 17.88 0.61
C PHE A 41 20.35 18.65 1.07
N LYS A 42 20.49 19.59 2.02
CA LYS A 42 19.39 20.39 2.60
C LYS A 42 18.24 19.52 3.12
N VAL A 43 18.56 18.42 3.80
CA VAL A 43 17.58 17.49 4.40
C VAL A 43 17.69 17.50 5.92
N PRO A 44 16.59 17.27 6.67
CA PRO A 44 16.66 17.15 8.12
C PRO A 44 17.54 15.96 8.55
N GLU A 45 18.52 16.23 9.39
CA GLU A 45 19.50 15.26 9.90
C GLU A 45 18.83 14.05 10.57
N ALA A 46 17.79 14.30 11.37
CA ALA A 46 16.98 13.25 11.99
C ALA A 46 16.32 12.30 10.97
N THR A 47 15.90 12.83 9.81
CA THR A 47 15.27 12.02 8.77
C THR A 47 16.31 11.17 8.04
N LEU A 48 17.48 11.75 7.73
CA LEU A 48 18.59 11.02 7.12
C LEU A 48 19.08 9.88 8.04
N ARG A 49 19.31 10.16 9.33
CA ARG A 49 19.69 9.16 10.33
C ARG A 49 18.67 8.04 10.43
N ARG A 50 17.37 8.37 10.45
CA ARG A 50 16.29 7.38 10.50
C ARG A 50 16.29 6.47 9.27
N ARG A 51 16.59 7.02 8.09
CA ARG A 51 16.67 6.26 6.83
C ARG A 51 17.90 5.37 6.77
N LEU A 52 19.04 5.82 7.29
CA LEU A 52 20.24 4.99 7.46
C LEU A 52 20.02 3.80 8.41
N ARG A 53 19.16 3.96 9.43
CA ARG A 53 18.71 2.86 10.31
C ARG A 53 17.73 1.89 9.64
N GLY A 54 17.42 2.05 8.35
CA GLY A 54 16.56 1.14 7.59
C GLY A 54 15.07 1.51 7.57
N VAL A 55 14.66 2.64 8.15
CA VAL A 55 13.25 3.06 8.06
C VAL A 55 12.95 3.55 6.65
N GLN A 56 12.04 2.85 5.97
CA GLN A 56 11.62 3.16 4.61
C GLN A 56 10.64 4.35 4.55
N ASN A 57 10.48 4.92 3.36
CA ASN A 57 9.51 5.97 3.12
C ASN A 57 8.08 5.47 3.34
N ARG A 58 7.26 6.26 4.05
CA ARG A 58 5.86 5.91 4.31
C ARG A 58 5.06 5.74 3.04
N ALA A 59 5.39 6.48 1.97
CA ALA A 59 4.73 6.36 0.68
C ALA A 59 4.96 4.99 -0.01
N ILE A 60 6.10 4.35 0.30
CA ILE A 60 6.44 3.02 -0.22
C ILE A 60 5.88 1.94 0.71
N LEU A 61 5.86 2.20 2.02
CA LEU A 61 5.38 1.26 3.02
C LEU A 61 3.88 0.99 2.88
N ARG A 62 3.53 -0.31 2.87
CA ARG A 62 2.16 -0.79 2.94
C ARG A 62 1.43 -0.19 4.14
N ALA A 63 0.15 0.16 3.95
CA ALA A 63 -0.68 0.65 5.03
C ALA A 63 -0.82 -0.43 6.13
N ASN A 64 -0.95 -0.03 7.40
CA ASN A 64 -1.00 -1.00 8.50
C ASN A 64 -2.33 -1.77 8.56
N SER A 65 -3.33 -1.37 7.76
CA SER A 65 -4.69 -1.88 7.80
C SER A 65 -4.97 -3.05 6.85
N HIS A 66 -3.94 -3.75 6.37
CA HIS A 66 -4.14 -4.97 5.56
C HIS A 66 -4.31 -6.17 6.48
N LYS A 67 -5.42 -6.89 6.31
CA LYS A 67 -5.73 -8.12 7.05
C LYS A 67 -4.98 -9.33 6.49
N LEU A 68 -4.83 -9.38 5.17
CA LEU A 68 -4.08 -10.41 4.45
C LEU A 68 -2.65 -9.95 4.17
N THR A 69 -1.73 -10.91 4.14
CA THR A 69 -0.37 -10.74 3.65
C THR A 69 -0.36 -10.44 2.15
N GLU A 70 0.76 -9.95 1.63
CA GLU A 70 0.88 -9.66 0.21
C GLU A 70 0.74 -10.92 -0.66
N LEU A 71 1.32 -12.03 -0.22
CA LEU A 71 1.21 -13.33 -0.89
C LEU A 71 -0.24 -13.85 -0.90
N GLU A 72 -0.93 -13.76 0.23
CA GLU A 72 -2.35 -14.14 0.32
C GLU A 72 -3.22 -13.30 -0.62
N GLU A 73 -3.02 -11.97 -0.65
CA GLU A 73 -3.77 -11.11 -1.56
C GLU A 73 -3.43 -11.37 -3.04
N GLN A 74 -2.17 -11.70 -3.38
CA GLN A 74 -1.77 -12.08 -4.73
C GLN A 74 -2.41 -13.41 -5.16
N SER A 75 -2.44 -14.41 -4.28
CA SER A 75 -3.12 -15.69 -4.52
C SER A 75 -4.62 -15.48 -4.72
N LEU A 76 -5.24 -14.63 -3.90
CA LEU A 76 -6.66 -14.29 -4.05
C LEU A 76 -6.94 -13.57 -5.37
N GLU A 77 -6.08 -12.64 -5.81
CA GLU A 77 -6.19 -11.98 -7.11
C GLU A 77 -6.10 -13.00 -8.26
N LYS A 78 -5.10 -13.89 -8.24
CA LYS A 78 -4.96 -14.95 -9.27
C LYS A 78 -6.19 -15.85 -9.31
N TRP A 79 -6.73 -16.22 -8.15
CA TRP A 79 -7.95 -17.01 -8.06
C TRP A 79 -9.14 -16.28 -8.69
N ILE A 80 -9.33 -14.99 -8.39
CA ILE A 80 -10.39 -14.16 -9.00
C ILE A 80 -10.23 -14.11 -10.53
N LEU A 81 -9.01 -13.86 -11.02
CA LEU A 81 -8.73 -13.82 -12.47
C LEU A 81 -9.03 -15.17 -13.13
N SER A 82 -8.68 -16.28 -12.47
CA SER A 82 -8.98 -17.61 -12.98
C SER A 82 -10.48 -17.91 -13.04
N MET A 83 -11.29 -17.37 -12.13
CA MET A 83 -12.76 -17.51 -12.16
C MET A 83 -13.36 -16.71 -13.33
N ASP A 84 -12.88 -15.49 -13.53
CA ASP A 84 -13.33 -14.63 -14.62
C ASP A 84 -13.04 -15.24 -15.99
N LEU A 85 -11.85 -15.84 -16.16
CA LEU A 85 -11.49 -16.60 -17.37
C LEU A 85 -12.42 -17.80 -17.63
N ARG A 86 -13.01 -18.38 -16.58
CA ARG A 86 -13.97 -19.49 -16.70
C ARG A 86 -15.41 -19.01 -16.93
N GLY A 87 -15.62 -17.71 -17.14
CA GLY A 87 -16.93 -17.10 -17.36
C GLY A 87 -17.76 -16.91 -16.09
N ALA A 88 -17.18 -17.15 -14.91
CA ALA A 88 -17.85 -16.95 -13.63
C ALA A 88 -17.46 -15.59 -13.04
N ALA A 89 -18.40 -14.64 -13.04
CA ALA A 89 -18.18 -13.33 -12.44
C ALA A 89 -18.01 -13.46 -10.91
N PRO A 90 -16.89 -13.01 -10.32
CA PRO A 90 -16.65 -13.08 -8.88
C PRO A 90 -17.68 -12.22 -8.14
N ARG A 91 -18.52 -12.83 -7.29
CA ARG A 91 -19.38 -12.08 -6.38
C ARG A 91 -18.57 -11.59 -5.17
N PRO A 92 -18.79 -10.37 -4.67
CA PRO A 92 -18.10 -9.88 -3.48
C PRO A 92 -18.24 -10.79 -2.24
N ALA A 93 -19.38 -11.47 -2.08
CA ALA A 93 -19.60 -12.43 -1.01
C ALA A 93 -18.62 -13.62 -1.09
N THR A 94 -18.49 -14.21 -2.27
CA THR A 94 -17.59 -15.34 -2.54
C THR A 94 -16.12 -14.98 -2.33
N VAL A 95 -15.72 -13.74 -2.68
CA VAL A 95 -14.37 -13.23 -2.40
C VAL A 95 -14.13 -13.06 -0.90
N ARG A 96 -15.15 -12.65 -0.15
CA ARG A 96 -15.09 -12.51 1.31
C ARG A 96 -14.93 -13.87 1.99
N GLU A 97 -15.70 -14.86 1.57
CA GLU A 97 -15.61 -16.25 2.07
C GLU A 97 -14.22 -16.84 1.83
N MET A 98 -13.69 -16.68 0.62
CA MET A 98 -12.33 -17.15 0.31
C MET A 98 -11.27 -16.43 1.15
N ALA A 99 -11.40 -15.12 1.39
CA ALA A 99 -10.49 -14.38 2.25
C ALA A 99 -10.57 -14.84 3.72
N ASN A 100 -11.76 -15.13 4.24
CA ASN A 100 -11.93 -15.69 5.58
C ASN A 100 -11.33 -17.10 5.68
N LEU A 101 -11.52 -17.94 4.66
CA LEU A 101 -10.92 -19.28 4.62
C LEU A 101 -9.39 -19.22 4.69
N LEU A 102 -8.76 -18.27 3.99
CA LEU A 102 -7.31 -18.05 4.08
C LEU A 102 -6.87 -17.64 5.50
N LEU A 103 -7.65 -16.78 6.16
CA LEU A 103 -7.38 -16.33 7.53
C LEU A 103 -7.56 -17.46 8.56
N GLU A 104 -8.57 -18.32 8.39
CA GLU A 104 -8.80 -19.50 9.22
C GLU A 104 -7.64 -20.49 9.10
N LYS A 105 -7.17 -20.75 7.88
CA LYS A 105 -6.02 -21.66 7.63
C LYS A 105 -4.72 -21.15 8.25
N ARG A 106 -4.59 -19.85 8.48
CA ARG A 106 -3.44 -19.25 9.16
C ARG A 106 -3.41 -19.54 10.67
N GLY A 107 -4.50 -20.05 11.25
CA GLY A 107 -4.55 -20.49 12.64
C GLY A 107 -4.37 -19.37 13.66
N SER A 108 -4.68 -18.13 13.31
CA SER A 108 -4.56 -17.00 14.23
C SER A 108 -5.73 -16.99 15.21
N SER A 109 -5.43 -17.01 16.52
CA SER A 109 -6.39 -16.75 17.60
C SER A 109 -6.27 -15.28 18.02
N PRO A 110 -7.34 -14.47 18.03
CA PRO A 110 -8.73 -14.79 17.71
C PRO A 110 -9.01 -14.92 16.20
N VAL A 111 -10.12 -15.58 15.85
CA VAL A 111 -10.58 -15.76 14.46
C VAL A 111 -10.67 -14.41 13.76
N LEU A 112 -9.74 -14.16 12.84
CA LEU A 112 -9.71 -12.94 12.06
C LEU A 112 -10.72 -13.06 10.93
N SER A 113 -11.76 -12.24 10.96
CA SER A 113 -12.68 -12.08 9.83
C SER A 113 -12.43 -10.77 9.10
N VAL A 114 -12.67 -10.77 7.79
CA VAL A 114 -12.69 -9.55 7.00
C VAL A 114 -14.00 -8.79 7.17
N GLY A 115 -13.93 -7.48 7.34
CA GLY A 115 -15.11 -6.63 7.47
C GLY A 115 -15.94 -6.55 6.17
N GLU A 116 -17.18 -6.09 6.27
CA GLU A 116 -18.12 -6.04 5.15
C GLU A 116 -17.58 -5.26 3.94
N ASN A 117 -17.00 -4.08 4.19
CA ASN A 117 -16.42 -3.19 3.18
C ASN A 117 -14.99 -3.58 2.76
N TRP A 118 -14.47 -4.73 3.20
CA TRP A 118 -13.10 -5.13 2.88
C TRP A 118 -12.93 -5.42 1.38
N VAL A 119 -13.88 -6.12 0.76
CA VAL A 119 -13.80 -6.50 -0.66
C VAL A 119 -13.84 -5.27 -1.57
N THR A 120 -14.70 -4.29 -1.28
CA THR A 120 -14.77 -3.05 -2.06
C THR A 120 -13.46 -2.26 -1.97
N LYS A 121 -12.85 -2.20 -0.78
CA LYS A 121 -11.53 -1.59 -0.59
C LYS A 121 -10.42 -2.39 -1.29
N PHE A 122 -10.49 -3.72 -1.25
CA PHE A 122 -9.54 -4.61 -1.92
C PHE A 122 -9.55 -4.41 -3.44
N VAL A 123 -10.73 -4.40 -4.05
CA VAL A 123 -10.91 -4.16 -5.49
C VAL A 123 -10.45 -2.75 -5.87
N LYS A 124 -10.78 -1.72 -5.07
CA LYS A 124 -10.30 -0.34 -5.33
C LYS A 124 -8.76 -0.23 -5.30
N ARG A 125 -8.07 -1.05 -4.51
CA ARG A 125 -6.60 -1.07 -4.44
C ARG A 125 -5.95 -1.79 -5.61
N ARG A 126 -6.66 -2.67 -6.33
CA ARG A 126 -6.13 -3.48 -7.44
C ARG A 126 -6.85 -3.13 -8.74
N PRO A 127 -6.28 -2.21 -9.56
CA PRO A 127 -6.90 -1.77 -10.82
C PRO A 127 -7.26 -2.93 -11.76
N LEU A 128 -6.45 -4.00 -11.77
CA LEU A 128 -6.68 -5.22 -12.55
C LEU A 128 -8.02 -5.89 -12.22
N LEU A 129 -8.45 -5.82 -10.96
CA LEU A 129 -9.72 -6.37 -10.50
C LEU A 129 -10.89 -5.42 -10.78
N SER A 130 -10.66 -4.11 -10.80
CA SER A 130 -11.74 -3.11 -10.94
C SER A 130 -12.54 -3.26 -12.25
N SER A 131 -11.95 -3.81 -13.32
CA SER A 131 -12.65 -4.05 -14.59
C SER A 131 -13.50 -5.32 -14.58
N ARG A 132 -13.28 -6.24 -13.65
CA ARG A 132 -13.92 -7.58 -13.63
C ARG A 132 -15.15 -7.66 -12.73
N PHE A 133 -15.27 -6.74 -11.78
CA PHE A 133 -16.49 -6.61 -10.99
C PHE A 133 -17.49 -5.74 -11.74
N SER A 134 -18.67 -6.29 -12.05
CA SER A 134 -19.79 -5.52 -12.57
C SER A 134 -20.14 -4.41 -11.58
N LYS A 135 -20.03 -3.14 -12.01
CA LYS A 135 -20.65 -2.03 -11.27
C LYS A 135 -22.16 -2.22 -11.34
N ARG A 136 -22.86 -2.01 -10.21
CA ARG A 136 -24.33 -1.97 -10.23
C ARG A 136 -24.77 -1.02 -11.34
N TYR A 137 -25.63 -1.49 -12.24
CA TYR A 137 -26.22 -0.66 -13.27
C TYR A 137 -27.06 0.43 -12.58
N ASN A 138 -26.78 1.70 -12.88
CA ASN A 138 -27.57 2.82 -12.37
C ASN A 138 -28.91 2.83 -13.10
N TYR A 139 -29.92 2.23 -12.47
CA TYR A 139 -31.31 2.18 -12.93
C TYR A 139 -31.92 3.57 -13.12
N GLU A 140 -31.36 4.61 -12.49
CA GLU A 140 -31.77 6.01 -12.67
C GLU A 140 -31.45 6.58 -14.06
N ARG A 141 -30.56 5.93 -14.84
CA ARG A 141 -30.16 6.38 -16.18
C ARG A 141 -30.98 5.74 -17.31
N ALA A 142 -31.89 4.84 -16.98
CA ALA A 142 -32.71 4.09 -17.94
C ALA A 142 -34.16 4.60 -17.97
N LYS A 143 -34.38 5.88 -17.67
CA LYS A 143 -35.69 6.53 -17.71
C LYS A 143 -35.66 7.73 -18.64
#